data_AF-A0A351IX75-F1
#
_entry.id   AF-A0A351IX75-F1
#
_cell.length_a   1.000
_cell.length_b   1.000
_cell.length_c   1.000
_cell.angle_alpha   90.00
_cell.angle_beta   90.00
_cell.angle_gamma   90.00
#
_symmetry.space_group_name_H-M   'P 1'
#
loop_
_entity.id
_entity.type
_entity.pdbx_description
1 polymer ?
#
loop_
_entity_poly.entity_id
_entity_poly.type
_entity_poly.pdbx_seq_one_letter_code
_entity_poly.pdbx_strand_id
1 'polypeptide(L)'
;QFVQMSGENFPVYTDFETMIRESKPDTVIVTCVDAFHHDYVIKAMEMGCDVICEKPLTTDADKANAIIRAQKETGKDVIVTFNCRYMPFFVKVKELLASGAIGDVVSIHLEWMLDFDHGTSYYRRWNGEMKYSQGLQLHKCTHHFDLANWFAGSEPETVFAFGDRRAYGPENGKSPARYCHECSDHCKFYTNISKDRYFLPFKDVDGYTHDQCIYRDAIDVQDVLAVNVRYQNRALLSYSLNAASPYEGSRFYISGTKGRIEADNYANYWNPKHAVKQIRLYPFDALGTFTTEEIPTYAGGHDGADDRMRDDIFLGRTTDDPLCQAAGVREGLMSIGIGIGINQSIKNGIPINVHRLFEQ
;
A
#
# COMPACT_ATOMS: atom_id res chain seq x y z
N GLN A 1 -23.83 1.99 15.89
CA GLN A 1 -23.99 2.82 14.68
C GLN A 1 -23.66 2.05 13.40
N PHE A 2 -22.44 1.50 13.22
CA PHE A 2 -22.12 0.69 12.03
C PHE A 2 -23.10 -0.47 11.78
N VAL A 3 -23.39 -1.28 12.79
CA VAL A 3 -24.41 -2.36 12.74
C VAL A 3 -25.79 -1.85 12.29
N GLN A 4 -26.20 -0.69 12.79
CA GLN A 4 -27.50 -0.09 12.41
C GLN A 4 -27.50 0.34 10.94
N MET A 5 -26.35 0.78 10.42
CA MET A 5 -26.20 1.17 9.02
C MET A 5 -26.11 -0.02 8.07
N SER A 6 -25.55 -1.16 8.51
CA SER A 6 -25.47 -2.36 7.68
C SER A 6 -26.83 -3.06 7.54
N GLY A 7 -27.79 -2.79 8.43
CA GLY A 7 -29.07 -3.49 8.45
C GLY A 7 -28.97 -4.95 8.92
N GLU A 8 -27.77 -5.36 9.34
CA GLU A 8 -27.43 -6.70 9.81
C GLU A 8 -27.39 -6.72 11.33
N ASN A 9 -27.57 -7.91 11.93
CA ASN A 9 -27.48 -8.08 13.37
C ASN A 9 -26.30 -9.00 13.72
N PHE A 10 -25.13 -8.41 13.97
CA PHE A 10 -23.96 -9.12 14.47
C PHE A 10 -23.51 -8.53 15.82
N PRO A 11 -22.93 -9.37 16.71
CA PRO A 11 -22.49 -8.92 18.02
C PRO A 11 -21.34 -7.92 17.91
N VAL A 12 -21.33 -6.94 18.82
CA VAL A 12 -20.32 -5.86 18.87
C VAL A 12 -19.62 -5.90 20.22
N TYR A 13 -18.30 -5.76 20.17
CA TYR A 13 -17.43 -5.85 21.33
C TYR A 13 -16.52 -4.65 21.42
N THR A 14 -16.21 -4.23 22.65
CA THR A 14 -15.18 -3.23 22.94
C THR A 14 -13.89 -3.87 23.48
N ASP A 15 -13.90 -5.18 23.69
CA ASP A 15 -12.75 -5.99 24.11
C ASP A 15 -12.51 -7.12 23.11
N PHE A 16 -11.30 -7.18 22.58
CA PHE A 16 -10.94 -8.11 21.51
C PHE A 16 -10.95 -9.56 21.97
N GLU A 17 -10.41 -9.86 23.15
CA GLU A 17 -10.37 -11.24 23.62
C GLU A 17 -11.76 -11.80 23.92
N THR A 18 -12.64 -10.96 24.49
CA THR A 18 -14.04 -11.32 24.74
C THR A 18 -14.76 -11.59 23.43
N MET A 19 -14.55 -10.76 22.39
CA MET A 19 -15.06 -11.03 21.05
C MET A 19 -14.66 -12.44 20.59
N ILE A 20 -13.36 -12.78 20.60
CA ILE A 20 -12.88 -14.08 20.10
C ILE A 20 -13.44 -15.24 20.93
N ARG A 21 -13.49 -15.13 22.27
CA ARG A 21 -14.01 -16.21 23.15
C ARG A 21 -15.49 -16.50 22.92
N GLU A 22 -16.29 -15.47 22.68
CA GLU A 22 -17.74 -15.60 22.52
C GLU A 22 -18.15 -15.95 21.09
N SER A 23 -17.58 -15.27 20.09
CA SER A 23 -17.95 -15.46 18.69
C SER A 23 -17.21 -16.63 18.03
N LYS A 24 -16.05 -17.02 18.57
CA LYS A 24 -15.21 -18.14 18.10
C LYS A 24 -15.01 -18.14 16.57
N PRO A 25 -14.49 -17.05 15.99
CA PRO A 25 -14.34 -16.96 14.55
C PRO A 25 -13.21 -17.87 14.06
N ASP A 26 -13.34 -18.41 12.84
CA ASP A 26 -12.24 -19.10 12.17
C ASP A 26 -11.14 -18.13 11.73
N THR A 27 -11.53 -16.92 11.33
CA THR A 27 -10.65 -15.89 10.78
C THR A 27 -10.97 -14.50 11.32
N VAL A 28 -9.94 -13.70 11.59
CA VAL A 28 -10.05 -12.30 12.02
C VAL A 28 -9.56 -11.37 10.91
N ILE A 29 -10.36 -10.35 10.55
CA ILE A 29 -9.94 -9.28 9.64
C ILE A 29 -9.43 -8.10 10.46
N VAL A 30 -8.15 -7.76 10.31
CA VAL A 30 -7.50 -6.66 11.03
C VAL A 30 -7.38 -5.44 10.12
N THR A 31 -8.11 -4.36 10.45
CA THR A 31 -8.17 -3.11 9.65
C THR A 31 -7.99 -1.86 10.53
N CYS A 32 -7.21 -1.98 11.60
CA CYS A 32 -6.98 -0.89 12.55
C CYS A 32 -5.88 0.08 12.05
N VAL A 33 -5.33 0.91 12.94
CA VAL A 33 -4.21 1.80 12.60
C VAL A 33 -2.94 0.96 12.43
N ASP A 34 -2.12 1.25 11.41
CA ASP A 34 -0.97 0.42 11.01
C ASP A 34 -0.08 -0.02 12.20
N ALA A 35 0.23 0.91 13.12
CA ALA A 35 1.08 0.65 14.28
C ALA A 35 0.56 -0.44 15.24
N PHE A 36 -0.74 -0.76 15.20
CA PHE A 36 -1.40 -1.75 16.06
C PHE A 36 -1.74 -3.05 15.33
N HIS A 37 -1.44 -3.18 14.03
CA HIS A 37 -1.75 -4.41 13.28
C HIS A 37 -1.17 -5.66 13.96
N HIS A 38 0.12 -5.62 14.31
CA HIS A 38 0.82 -6.72 14.97
C HIS A 38 0.14 -7.20 16.26
N ASP A 39 -0.38 -6.29 17.10
CA ASP A 39 -1.02 -6.64 18.37
C ASP A 39 -2.22 -7.57 18.10
N TYR A 40 -3.09 -7.19 17.16
CA TYR A 40 -4.28 -7.95 16.82
C TYR A 40 -3.98 -9.20 15.97
N VAL A 41 -3.00 -9.11 15.06
CA VAL A 41 -2.55 -10.24 14.23
C VAL A 41 -2.00 -11.36 15.13
N ILE A 42 -1.06 -11.03 16.01
CA ILE A 42 -0.45 -12.00 16.93
C ILE A 42 -1.52 -12.58 17.85
N LYS A 43 -2.33 -11.72 18.48
CA LYS A 43 -3.34 -12.16 19.43
C LYS A 43 -4.40 -13.06 18.80
N ALA A 44 -4.83 -12.77 17.57
CA ALA A 44 -5.77 -13.62 16.84
C ALA A 44 -5.19 -15.04 16.63
N MET A 45 -3.93 -15.14 16.19
CA MET A 45 -3.25 -16.41 15.99
C MET A 45 -3.10 -17.20 17.30
N GLU A 46 -2.66 -16.53 18.38
CA GLU A 46 -2.54 -17.14 19.71
C GLU A 46 -3.87 -17.68 20.24
N MET A 47 -4.98 -17.04 19.87
CA MET A 47 -6.33 -17.46 20.24
C MET A 47 -6.93 -18.47 19.26
N GLY A 48 -6.17 -18.94 18.27
CA GLY A 48 -6.56 -20.03 17.38
C GLY A 48 -7.26 -19.61 16.09
N CYS A 49 -7.18 -18.34 15.68
CA CYS A 49 -7.77 -17.83 14.44
C CYS A 49 -6.71 -17.64 13.35
N ASP A 50 -7.08 -17.84 12.09
CA ASP A 50 -6.33 -17.30 10.95
C ASP A 50 -6.59 -15.79 10.82
N VAL A 51 -5.76 -15.08 10.05
CA VAL A 51 -5.83 -13.62 9.97
C VAL A 51 -5.84 -13.12 8.53
N ILE A 52 -6.70 -12.13 8.25
CA ILE A 52 -6.62 -11.30 7.05
C ILE A 52 -6.24 -9.90 7.52
N CYS A 53 -5.02 -9.48 7.21
CA CYS A 53 -4.45 -8.22 7.66
C CYS A 53 -4.50 -7.20 6.53
N GLU A 54 -5.10 -6.03 6.80
CA GLU A 54 -4.89 -4.86 5.95
C GLU A 54 -3.42 -4.51 5.87
N LYS A 55 -3.00 -3.98 4.73
CA LYS A 55 -1.62 -3.51 4.58
C LYS A 55 -1.40 -2.19 5.33
N PRO A 56 -0.18 -1.94 5.84
CA PRO A 56 0.98 -2.85 5.85
C PRO A 56 0.81 -3.95 6.89
N LEU A 57 1.55 -5.07 6.74
CA LEU A 57 1.53 -6.15 7.74
C LEU A 57 1.84 -5.63 9.16
N THR A 58 2.82 -4.71 9.27
CA THR A 58 3.16 -3.96 10.49
C THR A 58 4.10 -2.80 10.12
N THR A 59 4.57 -2.03 11.11
CA THR A 59 5.31 -0.78 10.91
C THR A 59 6.82 -0.84 11.18
N ASP A 60 7.32 -1.89 11.83
CA ASP A 60 8.76 -2.06 12.11
C ASP A 60 9.21 -3.52 12.14
N ALA A 61 10.53 -3.71 12.23
CA ALA A 61 11.17 -5.03 12.14
C ALA A 61 10.92 -5.90 13.38
N ASP A 62 10.91 -5.32 14.57
CA ASP A 62 10.72 -6.09 15.81
C ASP A 62 9.30 -6.66 15.88
N LYS A 63 8.32 -5.84 15.51
CA LYS A 63 6.92 -6.27 15.38
C LYS A 63 6.74 -7.31 14.28
N ALA A 64 7.46 -7.17 13.17
CA ALA A 64 7.42 -8.15 12.08
C ALA A 64 7.97 -9.51 12.54
N ASN A 65 9.09 -9.51 13.27
CA ASN A 65 9.66 -10.72 13.87
C ASN A 65 8.72 -11.35 14.90
N ALA A 66 7.99 -10.55 15.68
CA ALA A 66 6.97 -11.07 16.59
C ALA A 66 5.84 -11.80 15.85
N ILE A 67 5.40 -11.29 14.70
CA ILE A 67 4.42 -11.97 13.83
C ILE A 67 4.98 -13.29 13.30
N ILE A 68 6.24 -13.31 12.83
CA ILE A 68 6.90 -14.53 12.33
C ILE A 68 6.92 -15.62 13.42
N ARG A 69 7.32 -15.26 14.64
CA ARG A 69 7.36 -16.18 15.78
C ARG A 69 5.97 -16.71 16.12
N ALA A 70 4.98 -15.83 16.21
CA ALA A 70 3.61 -16.20 16.52
C ALA A 70 3.02 -17.15 15.45
N GLN A 71 3.26 -16.88 14.16
CA GLN A 71 2.85 -17.78 13.08
C GLN A 71 3.49 -19.17 13.24
N LYS A 72 4.80 -19.22 13.52
CA LYS A 72 5.53 -20.48 13.72
C LYS A 72 5.05 -21.29 14.93
N GLU A 73 4.75 -20.61 16.03
CA GLU A 73 4.32 -21.23 17.28
C GLU A 73 2.88 -21.75 17.24
N THR A 74 1.99 -21.01 16.57
CA THR A 74 0.55 -21.32 16.51
C THR A 74 0.16 -22.18 15.30
N GLY A 75 0.98 -22.16 14.24
CA GLY A 75 0.68 -22.81 12.96
C GLY A 75 -0.46 -22.15 12.19
N LYS A 76 -0.78 -20.88 12.49
CA LYS A 76 -1.85 -20.10 11.85
C LYS A 76 -1.37 -19.31 10.65
N ASP A 77 -2.29 -19.05 9.73
CA ASP A 77 -1.99 -18.34 8.50
C ASP A 77 -2.41 -16.88 8.56
N VAL A 78 -1.65 -16.04 7.86
CA VAL A 78 -1.97 -14.62 7.66
C VAL A 78 -1.97 -14.32 6.17
N ILE A 79 -3.07 -13.76 5.69
CA ILE A 79 -3.19 -13.16 4.36
C ILE A 79 -3.00 -11.65 4.49
N VAL A 80 -2.21 -11.05 3.61
CA VAL A 80 -2.03 -9.59 3.52
C VAL A 80 -2.78 -9.07 2.30
N THR A 81 -3.61 -8.05 2.46
CA THR A 81 -4.54 -7.57 1.42
C THR A 81 -3.88 -6.67 0.35
N PHE A 82 -2.92 -7.20 -0.39
CA PHE A 82 -2.32 -6.51 -1.56
C PHE A 82 -3.25 -6.56 -2.79
N ASN A 83 -4.34 -5.81 -2.72
CA ASN A 83 -5.34 -5.73 -3.79
C ASN A 83 -4.76 -5.31 -5.16
N CYS A 84 -3.64 -4.58 -5.19
CA CYS A 84 -2.95 -4.24 -6.44
C CYS A 84 -2.58 -5.47 -7.30
N ARG A 85 -2.32 -6.63 -6.69
CA ARG A 85 -2.07 -7.89 -7.42
C ARG A 85 -3.28 -8.40 -8.20
N TYR A 86 -4.48 -7.89 -7.91
CA TYR A 86 -5.73 -8.25 -8.56
C TYR A 86 -6.22 -7.17 -9.53
N MET A 87 -5.58 -6.00 -9.59
CA MET A 87 -5.96 -4.96 -10.55
C MET A 87 -5.61 -5.39 -11.98
N PRO A 88 -6.52 -5.26 -12.97
CA PRO A 88 -6.31 -5.80 -14.33
C PRO A 88 -5.06 -5.25 -15.00
N PHE A 89 -4.73 -3.99 -14.71
CA PHE A 89 -3.56 -3.32 -15.23
C PHE A 89 -2.27 -4.04 -14.81
N PHE A 90 -2.11 -4.33 -13.52
CA PHE A 90 -0.92 -4.99 -13.00
C PHE A 90 -0.90 -6.49 -13.30
N VAL A 91 -2.09 -7.13 -13.33
CA VAL A 91 -2.24 -8.52 -13.79
C VAL A 91 -1.73 -8.67 -15.22
N LYS A 92 -2.12 -7.78 -16.15
CA LYS A 92 -1.65 -7.82 -17.54
C LYS A 92 -0.13 -7.71 -17.65
N VAL A 93 0.49 -6.83 -16.86
CA VAL A 93 1.96 -6.75 -16.79
C VAL A 93 2.56 -8.05 -16.28
N LYS A 94 2.01 -8.64 -15.22
CA LYS A 94 2.50 -9.91 -14.70
C LYS A 94 2.36 -11.06 -15.70
N GLU A 95 1.26 -11.12 -16.45
CA GLU A 95 1.06 -12.09 -17.53
C GLU A 95 2.15 -11.99 -18.61
N LEU A 96 2.51 -10.77 -19.03
CA LEU A 96 3.62 -10.55 -19.97
C LEU A 96 4.96 -11.04 -19.40
N LEU A 97 5.23 -10.75 -18.13
CA LEU A 97 6.45 -11.24 -17.47
C LEU A 97 6.45 -12.77 -17.37
N ALA A 98 5.34 -13.38 -16.96
CA ALA A 98 5.20 -14.83 -16.79
C ALA A 98 5.29 -15.59 -18.13
N SER A 99 4.82 -14.99 -19.23
CA SER A 99 4.98 -15.56 -20.57
C SER A 99 6.41 -15.47 -21.13
N GLY A 100 7.30 -14.76 -20.45
CA GLY A 100 8.69 -14.56 -20.88
C GLY A 100 8.85 -13.52 -21.98
N ALA A 101 7.86 -12.64 -22.20
CA ALA A 101 7.83 -11.65 -23.28
C ALA A 101 9.06 -10.73 -23.32
N ILE A 102 9.69 -10.49 -22.15
CA ILE A 102 10.93 -9.71 -22.05
C ILE A 102 12.11 -10.51 -21.47
N GLY A 103 11.98 -11.83 -21.33
CA GLY A 103 12.96 -12.68 -20.64
C GLY A 103 13.15 -12.28 -19.17
N ASP A 104 14.36 -12.49 -18.64
CA ASP A 104 14.67 -12.12 -17.25
C ASP A 104 14.65 -10.60 -17.05
N VAL A 105 14.05 -10.15 -15.94
CA VAL A 105 14.00 -8.74 -15.55
C VAL A 105 15.39 -8.24 -15.16
N VAL A 106 15.80 -7.11 -15.75
CA VAL A 106 17.08 -6.45 -15.48
C VAL A 106 16.87 -5.20 -14.63
N SER A 107 15.89 -4.37 -14.97
CA SER A 107 15.61 -3.14 -14.22
C SER A 107 14.14 -2.74 -14.25
N ILE A 108 13.69 -2.14 -13.16
CA ILE A 108 12.36 -1.57 -12.98
C ILE A 108 12.55 -0.08 -12.65
N HIS A 109 11.94 0.80 -13.43
CA HIS A 109 11.74 2.20 -13.05
C HIS A 109 10.29 2.37 -12.67
N LEU A 110 9.99 2.87 -11.48
CA LEU A 110 8.62 3.02 -10.98
C LEU A 110 8.47 4.41 -10.36
N GLU A 111 7.66 5.25 -11.00
CA GLU A 111 7.21 6.51 -10.44
C GLU A 111 5.77 6.33 -9.95
N TRP A 112 5.53 6.68 -8.70
CA TRP A 112 4.18 6.82 -8.17
C TRP A 112 3.91 8.26 -7.79
N MET A 113 2.77 8.77 -8.26
CA MET A 113 2.31 10.12 -8.03
C MET A 113 1.03 10.04 -7.21
N LEU A 114 0.99 10.74 -6.08
CA LEU A 114 -0.26 11.02 -5.41
C LEU A 114 -0.66 12.45 -5.71
N ASP A 115 -1.89 12.63 -6.16
CA ASP A 115 -2.37 13.99 -6.39
C ASP A 115 -2.62 14.74 -5.08
N PHE A 116 -2.96 16.03 -5.17
CA PHE A 116 -3.24 16.80 -3.98
C PHE A 116 -4.48 16.32 -3.20
N ASP A 117 -5.47 15.69 -3.82
CA ASP A 117 -6.64 15.20 -3.09
C ASP A 117 -6.24 13.97 -2.25
N HIS A 118 -5.68 12.97 -2.89
CA HIS A 118 -5.28 11.73 -2.24
C HIS A 118 -4.09 11.92 -1.30
N GLY A 119 -3.07 12.67 -1.73
CA GLY A 119 -1.91 13.04 -0.93
C GLY A 119 -2.35 13.74 0.36
N THR A 120 -3.13 14.83 0.25
CA THR A 120 -3.58 15.56 1.45
C THR A 120 -4.37 14.67 2.40
N SER A 121 -5.19 13.73 1.90
CA SER A 121 -5.96 12.81 2.74
C SER A 121 -5.11 12.05 3.76
N TYR A 122 -3.86 11.70 3.44
CA TYR A 122 -2.96 11.03 4.38
C TYR A 122 -2.42 12.00 5.44
N TYR A 123 -2.01 13.20 5.04
CA TYR A 123 -1.38 14.17 5.95
C TYR A 123 -2.38 14.82 6.92
N ARG A 124 -3.68 14.81 6.59
CA ARG A 124 -4.76 15.22 7.50
C ARG A 124 -5.05 14.22 8.63
N ARG A 125 -4.55 13.00 8.52
CA ARG A 125 -4.84 11.88 9.43
C ARG A 125 -3.59 11.44 10.18
N TRP A 126 -3.76 10.45 11.05
CA TRP A 126 -2.67 9.78 11.75
C TRP A 126 -1.57 9.25 10.80
N ASN A 127 -1.88 9.05 9.51
CA ASN A 127 -0.90 8.61 8.51
C ASN A 127 0.28 9.60 8.36
N GLY A 128 0.06 10.88 8.65
CA GLY A 128 1.11 11.91 8.65
C GLY A 128 2.06 11.85 9.85
N GLU A 129 1.85 10.94 10.80
CA GLU A 129 2.63 10.80 12.04
C GLU A 129 3.40 9.48 12.06
N MET A 130 4.72 9.53 12.18
CA MET A 130 5.66 8.39 12.18
C MET A 130 5.26 7.34 13.20
N LYS A 131 4.86 7.77 14.42
CA LYS A 131 4.43 6.85 15.49
C LYS A 131 3.27 5.93 15.10
N TYR A 132 2.47 6.29 14.09
CA TYR A 132 1.33 5.49 13.65
C TYR A 132 1.59 4.78 12.33
N SER A 133 2.21 5.44 11.35
CA SER A 133 2.35 4.89 9.99
C SER A 133 3.77 4.50 9.61
N GLN A 134 4.79 5.06 10.29
CA GLN A 134 6.18 5.02 9.86
C GLN A 134 6.40 5.55 8.43
N GLY A 135 5.53 6.48 8.01
CA GLY A 135 5.58 7.17 6.73
C GLY A 135 4.85 6.46 5.58
N LEU A 136 4.67 7.18 4.46
CA LEU A 136 3.97 6.63 3.29
C LEU A 136 4.68 5.43 2.68
N GLN A 137 6.00 5.32 2.85
CA GLN A 137 6.80 4.16 2.49
C GLN A 137 6.29 2.84 3.10
N LEU A 138 5.68 2.90 4.29
CA LEU A 138 5.03 1.76 4.95
C LEU A 138 3.54 1.74 4.65
N HIS A 139 2.85 2.86 4.81
CA HIS A 139 1.39 2.90 4.72
C HIS A 139 0.83 2.68 3.30
N LYS A 140 1.44 3.34 2.31
CA LYS A 140 0.96 3.43 0.92
C LYS A 140 1.88 2.68 -0.04
N CYS A 141 3.18 2.97 0.00
CA CYS A 141 4.14 2.40 -0.93
C CYS A 141 4.37 0.91 -0.73
N THR A 142 3.92 0.32 0.38
CA THR A 142 3.88 -1.14 0.55
C THR A 142 3.14 -1.84 -0.59
N HIS A 143 2.10 -1.21 -1.18
CA HIS A 143 1.50 -1.74 -2.42
C HIS A 143 2.46 -1.73 -3.60
N HIS A 144 3.25 -0.66 -3.74
CA HIS A 144 4.14 -0.46 -4.87
C HIS A 144 5.38 -1.35 -4.77
N PHE A 145 5.91 -1.52 -3.56
CA PHE A 145 7.03 -2.41 -3.26
C PHE A 145 6.63 -3.88 -3.40
N ASP A 146 5.41 -4.24 -2.98
CA ASP A 146 4.85 -5.55 -3.25
C ASP A 146 4.77 -5.83 -4.76
N LEU A 147 4.21 -4.91 -5.54
CA LEU A 147 4.20 -5.00 -7.01
C LEU A 147 5.61 -5.12 -7.59
N ALA A 148 6.56 -4.31 -7.13
CA ALA A 148 7.94 -4.36 -7.62
C ALA A 148 8.62 -5.70 -7.32
N ASN A 149 8.41 -6.26 -6.12
CA ASN A 149 8.88 -7.59 -5.74
C ASN A 149 8.23 -8.67 -6.63
N TRP A 150 6.93 -8.54 -6.86
CA TRP A 150 6.15 -9.45 -7.70
C TRP A 150 6.60 -9.44 -9.16
N PHE A 151 6.90 -8.26 -9.71
CA PHE A 151 7.43 -8.09 -11.06
C PHE A 151 8.87 -8.56 -11.18
N ALA A 152 9.72 -8.24 -10.21
CA ALA A 152 11.10 -8.70 -10.18
C ALA A 152 11.20 -10.23 -10.02
N GLY A 153 10.17 -10.87 -9.43
CA GLY A 153 10.17 -12.30 -9.13
C GLY A 153 11.27 -12.67 -8.14
N SER A 154 11.62 -11.74 -7.24
CA SER A 154 12.77 -11.87 -6.34
C SER A 154 12.59 -11.06 -5.06
N GLU A 155 13.41 -11.35 -4.06
CA GLU A 155 13.43 -10.64 -2.78
C GLU A 155 14.36 -9.43 -2.81
N PRO A 156 13.99 -8.31 -2.16
CA PRO A 156 14.86 -7.17 -2.01
C PRO A 156 16.04 -7.52 -1.10
N GLU A 157 17.25 -7.22 -1.56
CA GLU A 157 18.49 -7.45 -0.82
C GLU A 157 18.97 -6.19 -0.11
N THR A 158 19.11 -5.08 -0.85
CA THR A 158 19.67 -3.82 -0.33
C THR A 158 18.85 -2.62 -0.79
N VAL A 159 18.62 -1.67 0.11
CA VAL A 159 17.86 -0.44 -0.12
C VAL A 159 18.73 0.77 0.21
N PHE A 160 18.68 1.81 -0.61
CA PHE A 160 19.21 3.13 -0.30
C PHE A 160 18.21 4.20 -0.76
N ALA A 161 18.00 5.22 0.07
CA ALA A 161 16.97 6.21 -0.16
C ALA A 161 17.35 7.61 0.33
N PHE A 162 16.82 8.60 -0.38
CA PHE A 162 16.62 9.95 0.11
C PHE A 162 15.12 10.22 0.23
N GLY A 163 14.76 11.06 1.20
CA GLY A 163 13.39 11.52 1.38
C GLY A 163 13.36 12.86 2.07
N ASP A 164 12.35 13.66 1.74
CA ASP A 164 12.17 15.00 2.28
C ASP A 164 10.66 15.29 2.42
N ARG A 165 10.34 16.35 3.15
CA ARG A 165 8.98 16.86 3.34
C ARG A 165 8.89 18.27 2.77
N ARG A 166 8.29 18.40 1.59
CA ARG A 166 8.34 19.57 0.72
C ARG A 166 6.99 20.23 0.48
N ALA A 167 5.88 19.55 0.79
CA ALA A 167 4.52 20.04 0.55
C ALA A 167 3.70 20.13 1.84
N TYR A 168 3.96 19.26 2.82
CA TYR A 168 3.15 19.15 4.04
C TYR A 168 3.93 19.49 5.31
N GLY A 169 3.23 19.73 6.42
CA GLY A 169 3.85 20.05 7.70
C GLY A 169 4.20 21.54 7.89
N PRO A 170 4.66 21.92 9.09
CA PRO A 170 4.72 23.31 9.54
C PRO A 170 5.78 24.17 8.84
N GLU A 171 6.77 23.54 8.21
CA GLU A 171 7.81 24.23 7.43
C GLU A 171 7.32 24.68 6.05
N ASN A 172 6.25 24.05 5.54
CA ASN A 172 5.75 24.25 4.18
C ASN A 172 4.49 25.14 4.12
N GLY A 173 3.97 25.58 5.27
CA GLY A 173 2.84 26.49 5.35
C GLY A 173 2.37 26.73 6.78
N LYS A 174 1.36 27.59 6.93
CA LYS A 174 0.68 27.84 8.21
C LYS A 174 -0.81 27.96 7.99
N SER A 175 -1.59 27.56 8.99
CA SER A 175 -3.03 27.73 9.04
C SER A 175 -3.43 28.30 10.40
N PRO A 176 -4.38 29.25 10.45
CA PRO A 176 -4.96 29.71 11.71
C PRO A 176 -5.95 28.68 12.31
N ALA A 177 -6.41 27.73 11.50
CA ALA A 177 -7.39 26.72 11.87
C ALA A 177 -6.73 25.36 12.11
N ARG A 178 -7.28 24.61 13.06
CA ARG A 178 -6.81 23.25 13.39
C ARG A 178 -7.32 22.24 12.37
N TYR A 179 -8.54 22.44 11.88
CA TYR A 179 -9.17 21.56 10.90
C TYR A 179 -9.48 22.30 9.59
N CYS A 180 -9.47 21.57 8.48
CA CYS A 180 -9.70 22.14 7.15
C CYS A 180 -11.12 22.70 6.99
N HIS A 181 -12.12 22.12 7.64
CA HIS A 181 -13.49 22.64 7.65
C HIS A 181 -13.69 23.95 8.44
N GLU A 182 -12.74 24.32 9.30
CA GLU A 182 -12.75 25.60 10.04
C GLU A 182 -12.10 26.74 9.23
N CYS A 183 -11.44 26.41 8.12
CA CYS A 183 -10.83 27.42 7.25
C CYS A 183 -11.88 28.21 6.47
N SER A 184 -11.48 29.38 5.95
CA SER A 184 -12.24 30.04 4.89
C SER A 184 -12.35 29.10 3.67
N ASP A 185 -13.49 29.18 2.99
CA ASP A 185 -13.76 28.56 1.69
C ASP A 185 -12.78 28.98 0.58
N HIS A 186 -12.00 30.05 0.77
CA HIS A 186 -10.90 30.43 -0.11
C HIS A 186 -9.62 29.59 0.11
N CYS A 187 -9.54 28.79 1.18
CA CYS A 187 -8.46 27.84 1.36
C CYS A 187 -8.60 26.74 0.31
N LYS A 188 -7.55 26.52 -0.48
CA LYS A 188 -7.51 25.46 -1.52
C LYS A 188 -7.73 24.05 -0.96
N PHE A 189 -7.52 23.88 0.34
CA PHE A 189 -7.67 22.61 1.06
C PHE A 189 -8.90 22.59 1.97
N TYR A 190 -9.79 23.58 1.88
CA TYR A 190 -11.05 23.57 2.63
C TYR A 190 -11.83 22.30 2.31
N THR A 191 -12.33 21.63 3.34
CA THR A 191 -13.11 20.39 3.20
C THR A 191 -14.45 20.57 3.88
N ASN A 192 -15.54 20.36 3.13
CA ASN A 192 -16.87 20.41 3.71
C ASN A 192 -17.27 19.04 4.26
N ILE A 193 -16.93 18.80 5.54
CA ILE A 193 -17.22 17.54 6.23
C ILE A 193 -18.70 17.35 6.60
N SER A 194 -19.56 18.35 6.42
CA SER A 194 -21.00 18.24 6.71
C SER A 194 -21.75 17.26 5.80
N LYS A 195 -21.09 16.76 4.74
CA LYS A 195 -21.63 15.74 3.83
C LYS A 195 -20.90 14.41 3.95
N ASP A 196 -19.95 14.30 4.86
CA ASP A 196 -19.18 13.09 5.02
C ASP A 196 -19.99 12.05 5.81
N ARG A 197 -20.40 10.99 5.10
CA ARG A 197 -21.21 9.89 5.63
C ARG A 197 -20.51 9.06 6.70
N TYR A 198 -19.18 9.15 6.78
CA TYR A 198 -18.34 8.42 7.73
C TYR A 198 -17.83 9.29 8.88
N PHE A 199 -17.92 10.61 8.78
CA PHE A 199 -17.58 11.51 9.87
C PHE A 199 -18.77 11.79 10.78
N LEU A 200 -19.87 12.28 10.21
CA LEU A 200 -20.99 12.83 11.00
C LEU A 200 -21.62 11.86 12.00
N PRO A 201 -21.81 10.57 11.69
CA PRO A 201 -22.39 9.65 12.66
C PRO A 201 -21.47 9.39 13.86
N PHE A 202 -20.15 9.45 13.66
CA PHE A 202 -19.16 8.90 14.60
C PHE A 202 -18.36 9.98 15.36
N LYS A 203 -18.48 11.26 14.98
CA LYS A 203 -17.70 12.35 15.58
C LYS A 203 -17.73 12.42 17.12
N ASP A 204 -18.87 12.04 17.73
CA ASP A 204 -19.09 12.14 19.18
C ASP A 204 -18.69 10.84 19.93
N VAL A 205 -18.23 9.81 19.20
CA VAL A 205 -17.85 8.51 19.78
C VAL A 205 -16.43 8.53 20.31
N ASP A 206 -15.46 8.92 19.48
CA ASP A 206 -14.03 8.92 19.81
C ASP A 206 -13.37 10.30 19.60
N GLY A 207 -14.11 11.29 19.10
CA GLY A 207 -13.58 12.61 18.77
C GLY A 207 -12.60 12.61 17.59
N TYR A 208 -12.55 11.53 16.81
CA TYR A 208 -11.67 11.44 15.66
C TYR A 208 -12.19 12.27 14.50
N THR A 209 -11.33 13.17 14.01
CA THR A 209 -11.60 14.04 12.88
C THR A 209 -10.51 13.88 11.84
N HIS A 210 -10.89 13.48 10.62
CA HIS A 210 -9.96 13.08 9.56
C HIS A 210 -9.58 14.24 8.60
N ASP A 211 -9.89 15.48 8.95
CA ASP A 211 -9.61 16.66 8.13
C ASP A 211 -8.68 17.68 8.82
N GLN A 212 -7.76 17.23 9.68
CA GLN A 212 -6.79 18.11 10.33
C GLN A 212 -5.97 18.90 9.30
N CYS A 213 -5.49 20.09 9.68
CA CYS A 213 -4.69 20.91 8.79
C CYS A 213 -3.42 20.19 8.29
N ILE A 214 -3.14 20.27 7.00
CA ILE A 214 -1.96 19.68 6.35
C ILE A 214 -0.64 20.37 6.72
N TYR A 215 -0.68 21.47 7.47
CA TYR A 215 0.50 22.20 7.97
C TYR A 215 0.65 22.09 9.50
N ARG A 216 -0.08 21.17 10.14
CA ARG A 216 -0.02 20.95 11.60
C ARG A 216 1.36 20.43 12.02
N ASP A 217 1.78 20.80 13.23
CA ASP A 217 3.10 20.44 13.80
C ASP A 217 3.33 18.93 13.94
N ALA A 218 2.25 18.17 14.11
CA ALA A 218 2.32 16.73 14.28
C ALA A 218 2.77 15.96 13.04
N ILE A 219 2.75 16.58 11.84
CA ILE A 219 3.25 15.90 10.63
C ILE A 219 4.77 15.78 10.72
N ASP A 220 5.30 14.56 10.67
CA ASP A 220 6.73 14.23 10.77
C ASP A 220 7.20 13.19 9.73
N VAL A 221 6.35 12.82 8.77
CA VAL A 221 6.67 11.90 7.66
C VAL A 221 7.11 12.61 6.38
N GLN A 222 7.84 11.91 5.50
CA GLN A 222 8.28 12.40 4.19
C GLN A 222 7.17 12.34 3.13
N ASP A 223 7.17 13.30 2.20
CA ASP A 223 6.20 13.41 1.10
C ASP A 223 6.81 13.26 -0.30
N VAL A 224 8.14 13.28 -0.39
CA VAL A 224 8.89 12.98 -1.60
C VAL A 224 9.98 11.95 -1.27
N LEU A 225 10.09 10.91 -2.09
CA LEU A 225 11.09 9.84 -1.94
C LEU A 225 11.82 9.57 -3.26
N ALA A 226 13.11 9.28 -3.16
CA ALA A 226 13.91 8.70 -4.24
C ALA A 226 14.66 7.48 -3.69
N VAL A 227 14.40 6.30 -4.23
CA VAL A 227 14.79 5.01 -3.66
C VAL A 227 15.45 4.15 -4.73
N ASN A 228 16.53 3.47 -4.37
CA ASN A 228 17.10 2.39 -5.17
C ASN A 228 17.10 1.09 -4.38
N VAL A 229 16.70 0.00 -5.03
CA VAL A 229 16.67 -1.35 -4.46
C VAL A 229 17.43 -2.30 -5.37
N ARG A 230 18.28 -3.14 -4.78
CA ARG A 230 18.88 -4.31 -5.44
C ARG A 230 18.13 -5.56 -4.99
N TYR A 231 17.74 -6.39 -5.93
CA TYR A 231 17.14 -7.70 -5.69
C TYR A 231 18.19 -8.82 -5.71
N GLN A 232 17.88 -9.95 -5.07
CA GLN A 232 18.76 -11.12 -5.04
C GLN A 232 19.08 -11.68 -6.44
N ASN A 233 18.12 -11.62 -7.37
CA ASN A 233 18.34 -12.00 -8.77
C ASN A 233 19.12 -10.95 -9.57
N ARG A 234 19.65 -9.92 -8.91
CA ARG A 234 20.43 -8.80 -9.46
C ARG A 234 19.62 -7.79 -10.27
N ALA A 235 18.30 -7.90 -10.33
CA ALA A 235 17.45 -6.85 -10.85
C ALA A 235 17.58 -5.57 -9.99
N LEU A 236 17.43 -4.42 -10.62
CA LEU A 236 17.51 -3.11 -9.96
C LEU A 236 16.18 -2.37 -10.05
N LEU A 237 15.71 -1.81 -8.95
CA LEU A 237 14.57 -0.89 -8.92
C LEU A 237 15.06 0.52 -8.65
N SER A 238 14.61 1.47 -9.46
CA SER A 238 14.61 2.90 -9.16
C SER A 238 13.17 3.35 -8.95
N TYR A 239 12.86 3.78 -7.74
CA TYR A 239 11.52 4.17 -7.32
C TYR A 239 11.47 5.64 -6.90
N SER A 240 10.42 6.35 -7.29
CA SER A 240 10.12 7.69 -6.80
C SER A 240 8.68 7.83 -6.34
N LEU A 241 8.49 8.54 -5.23
CA LEU A 241 7.19 9.00 -4.77
C LEU A 241 7.16 10.52 -4.81
N ASN A 242 6.08 11.08 -5.33
CA ASN A 242 5.70 12.47 -5.07
C ASN A 242 4.26 12.50 -4.56
N ALA A 243 4.07 12.86 -3.29
CA ALA A 243 2.75 12.88 -2.65
C ALA A 243 1.98 14.19 -2.86
N ALA A 244 2.49 15.11 -3.69
CA ALA A 244 1.88 16.41 -3.99
C ALA A 244 1.96 16.70 -5.50
N SER A 245 1.47 15.78 -6.31
CA SER A 245 1.50 15.83 -7.77
C SER A 245 0.23 16.46 -8.36
N PRO A 246 0.28 17.01 -9.59
CA PRO A 246 -0.93 17.30 -10.35
C PRO A 246 -1.63 16.05 -10.93
N TYR A 247 -1.02 14.87 -10.82
CA TYR A 247 -1.55 13.60 -11.31
C TYR A 247 -1.57 12.54 -10.22
N GLU A 248 -2.55 11.64 -10.26
CA GLU A 248 -2.64 10.43 -9.44
C GLU A 248 -2.32 9.22 -10.31
N GLY A 249 -1.53 8.28 -9.79
CA GLY A 249 -1.30 6.99 -10.41
C GLY A 249 0.19 6.67 -10.56
N SER A 250 0.50 5.91 -11.59
CA SER A 250 1.82 5.31 -11.75
C SER A 250 2.31 5.33 -13.19
N ARG A 251 3.62 5.35 -13.30
CA ARG A 251 4.36 5.11 -14.53
C ARG A 251 5.48 4.15 -14.20
N PHE A 252 5.58 3.06 -14.94
CA PHE A 252 6.70 2.16 -14.76
C PHE A 252 7.17 1.51 -16.05
N TYR A 253 8.46 1.21 -16.05
CA TYR A 253 9.18 0.65 -17.18
C TYR A 253 9.98 -0.54 -16.70
N ILE A 254 9.77 -1.70 -17.31
CA ILE A 254 10.46 -2.94 -16.97
C ILE A 254 11.30 -3.34 -18.16
N SER A 255 12.61 -3.29 -18.01
CA SER A 255 13.55 -3.76 -19.01
C SER A 255 14.02 -5.16 -18.66
N GLY A 256 13.95 -6.05 -19.63
CA GLY A 256 14.40 -7.43 -19.52
C GLY A 256 15.41 -7.79 -20.60
N THR A 257 15.94 -9.00 -20.53
CA THR A 257 16.96 -9.51 -21.46
C THR A 257 16.49 -9.66 -22.91
N LYS A 258 15.17 -9.68 -23.17
CA LYS A 258 14.56 -9.87 -24.49
C LYS A 258 13.56 -8.78 -24.87
N GLY A 259 13.42 -7.72 -24.09
CA GLY A 259 12.49 -6.64 -24.42
C GLY A 259 12.25 -5.66 -23.28
N ARG A 260 11.22 -4.84 -23.45
CA ARG A 260 10.81 -3.83 -22.47
C ARG A 260 9.30 -3.68 -22.43
N ILE A 261 8.76 -3.52 -21.23
CA ILE A 261 7.37 -3.14 -20.98
C ILE A 261 7.36 -1.68 -20.56
N GLU A 262 6.50 -0.88 -21.18
CA GLU A 262 6.19 0.48 -20.73
C GLU A 262 4.72 0.57 -20.33
N ALA A 263 4.47 0.95 -19.09
CA ALA A 263 3.14 0.95 -18.50
C ALA A 263 2.85 2.30 -17.86
N ASP A 264 1.83 2.99 -18.37
CA ASP A 264 1.35 4.26 -17.85
C ASP A 264 -0.10 4.07 -17.38
N ASN A 265 -0.37 4.34 -16.10
CA ASN A 265 -1.72 4.37 -15.55
C ASN A 265 -1.85 5.54 -14.58
N TYR A 266 -2.25 6.71 -15.09
CA TYR A 266 -2.42 7.90 -14.28
C TYR A 266 -3.55 8.79 -14.81
N ALA A 267 -4.13 9.58 -13.93
CA ALA A 267 -5.17 10.55 -14.25
C ALA A 267 -4.97 11.85 -13.48
N ASN A 268 -5.58 12.92 -13.97
CA ASN A 268 -5.70 14.15 -13.21
C ASN A 268 -7.12 14.20 -12.65
N TYR A 269 -7.26 14.23 -11.32
CA TYR A 269 -8.56 14.27 -10.66
C TYR A 269 -9.44 15.45 -11.14
N TRP A 270 -8.82 16.61 -11.36
CA TRP A 270 -9.50 17.82 -11.84
C TRP A 270 -9.77 17.83 -13.35
N ASN A 271 -9.10 16.96 -14.12
CA ASN A 271 -9.34 16.80 -15.54
C ASN A 271 -9.20 15.33 -15.98
N PRO A 272 -10.26 14.51 -15.76
CA PRO A 272 -10.24 13.09 -16.08
C PRO A 272 -10.04 12.78 -17.57
N LYS A 273 -10.24 13.76 -18.46
CA LYS A 273 -10.02 13.58 -19.91
C LYS A 273 -8.56 13.32 -20.27
N HIS A 274 -7.63 13.63 -19.36
CA HIS A 274 -6.20 13.39 -19.54
C HIS A 274 -5.74 12.08 -18.87
N ALA A 275 -6.66 11.18 -18.53
CA ALA A 275 -6.32 9.86 -18.04
C ALA A 275 -5.57 9.05 -19.11
N VAL A 276 -4.51 8.39 -18.70
CA VAL A 276 -3.72 7.47 -19.51
C VAL A 276 -3.77 6.11 -18.85
N LYS A 277 -4.14 5.08 -19.61
CA LYS A 277 -4.09 3.68 -19.19
C LYS A 277 -3.64 2.84 -20.38
N GLN A 278 -2.34 2.53 -20.44
CA GLN A 278 -1.74 1.79 -21.55
C GLN A 278 -0.58 0.91 -21.06
N ILE A 279 -0.39 -0.20 -21.75
CA ILE A 279 0.79 -1.06 -21.64
C ILE A 279 1.32 -1.27 -23.06
N ARG A 280 2.61 -1.01 -23.26
CA ARG A 280 3.31 -1.24 -24.52
C ARG A 280 4.43 -2.24 -24.34
N LEU A 281 4.49 -3.22 -25.23
CA LEU A 281 5.56 -4.23 -25.26
C LEU A 281 6.49 -3.96 -26.43
N TYR A 282 7.78 -3.80 -26.11
CA TYR A 282 8.87 -3.56 -27.05
C TYR A 282 9.78 -4.80 -27.08
N PRO A 283 9.58 -5.72 -28.03
CA PRO A 283 10.41 -6.92 -28.13
C PRO A 283 11.79 -6.59 -28.73
N PHE A 284 12.83 -7.30 -28.30
CA PHE A 284 14.21 -7.03 -28.72
C PHE A 284 14.53 -7.50 -30.14
N ASP A 285 13.83 -8.52 -30.63
CA ASP A 285 13.98 -9.05 -31.99
C ASP A 285 13.26 -8.21 -33.06
N ALA A 286 12.42 -7.25 -32.67
CA ALA A 286 11.76 -6.30 -33.56
C ALA A 286 11.97 -4.84 -33.12
N LEU A 287 13.25 -4.43 -33.05
CA LEU A 287 13.67 -3.08 -32.66
C LEU A 287 12.89 -1.99 -33.42
N GLY A 288 12.40 -1.00 -32.68
CA GLY A 288 11.64 0.14 -33.23
C GLY A 288 10.15 -0.11 -33.39
N THR A 289 9.65 -1.30 -33.03
CA THR A 289 8.21 -1.63 -33.01
C THR A 289 7.71 -1.89 -31.60
N PHE A 290 6.39 -1.77 -31.39
CA PHE A 290 5.74 -2.16 -30.15
C PHE A 290 4.30 -2.63 -30.41
N THR A 291 3.79 -3.47 -29.52
CA THR A 291 2.35 -3.76 -29.39
C THR A 291 1.76 -2.98 -28.23
N THR A 292 0.47 -2.68 -28.31
CA THR A 292 -0.30 -2.15 -27.18
C THR A 292 -1.20 -3.26 -26.67
N GLU A 293 -1.15 -3.53 -25.37
CA GLU A 293 -1.97 -4.57 -24.76
C GLU A 293 -3.37 -4.05 -24.42
N GLU A 294 -4.37 -4.91 -24.63
CA GLU A 294 -5.73 -4.68 -24.15
C GLU A 294 -5.83 -4.97 -22.65
N ILE A 295 -6.40 -4.02 -21.91
CA ILE A 295 -6.56 -4.13 -20.45
C ILE A 295 -8.05 -4.24 -20.14
N PRO A 296 -8.53 -5.38 -19.60
CA PRO A 296 -9.93 -5.54 -19.28
C PRO A 296 -10.36 -4.57 -18.17
N THR A 297 -11.63 -4.17 -18.22
CA THR A 297 -12.25 -3.30 -17.21
C THR A 297 -13.31 -4.09 -16.48
N TYR A 298 -13.30 -4.01 -15.14
CA TYR A 298 -14.30 -4.62 -14.28
C TYR A 298 -14.94 -3.55 -13.40
N ALA A 299 -16.19 -3.76 -13.00
CA ALA A 299 -16.84 -2.96 -11.99
C ALA A 299 -16.30 -3.30 -10.60
N GLY A 300 -16.42 -2.36 -9.66
CA GLY A 300 -15.99 -2.55 -8.25
C GLY A 300 -14.83 -1.65 -7.85
N GLY A 301 -14.43 -1.76 -6.58
CA GLY A 301 -13.30 -1.01 -6.02
C GLY A 301 -11.97 -1.38 -6.70
N HIS A 302 -11.14 -0.37 -6.98
CA HIS A 302 -9.84 -0.53 -7.64
C HIS A 302 -9.91 -1.34 -8.95
N ASP A 303 -10.79 -0.96 -9.89
CA ASP A 303 -11.06 -1.71 -11.13
C ASP A 303 -11.49 -3.18 -10.87
N GLY A 304 -12.30 -3.39 -9.85
CA GLY A 304 -12.79 -4.72 -9.43
C GLY A 304 -11.75 -5.62 -8.78
N ALA A 305 -10.62 -5.07 -8.32
CA ALA A 305 -9.60 -5.84 -7.63
C ALA A 305 -10.07 -6.31 -6.25
N ASP A 306 -10.80 -5.47 -5.52
CA ASP A 306 -11.26 -5.78 -4.15
C ASP A 306 -12.24 -6.96 -4.16
N ASP A 307 -13.16 -6.99 -5.13
CA ASP A 307 -14.12 -8.10 -5.27
C ASP A 307 -13.42 -9.41 -5.64
N ARG A 308 -12.43 -9.37 -6.54
CA ARG A 308 -11.67 -10.57 -6.94
C ARG A 308 -10.79 -11.10 -5.81
N MET A 309 -10.14 -10.22 -5.06
CA MET A 309 -9.37 -10.61 -3.89
C MET A 309 -10.29 -11.17 -2.79
N ARG A 310 -11.45 -10.55 -2.54
CA ARG A 310 -12.46 -11.09 -1.61
C ARG A 310 -12.88 -12.49 -2.03
N ASP A 311 -13.21 -12.68 -3.31
CA ASP A 311 -13.67 -13.98 -3.81
C ASP A 311 -12.55 -15.03 -3.72
N ASP A 312 -11.30 -14.66 -4.03
CA ASP A 312 -10.12 -15.52 -3.84
C ASP A 312 -9.93 -15.95 -2.37
N ILE A 313 -10.12 -15.02 -1.43
CA ILE A 313 -9.98 -15.26 0.01
C ILE A 313 -11.12 -16.13 0.57
N PHE A 314 -12.38 -15.82 0.23
CA PHE A 314 -13.55 -16.37 0.93
C PHE A 314 -14.29 -17.47 0.19
N LEU A 315 -14.28 -17.46 -1.15
CA LEU A 315 -14.94 -18.50 -1.95
C LEU A 315 -13.97 -19.63 -2.31
N GLY A 316 -12.70 -19.47 -1.95
CA GLY A 316 -11.63 -20.38 -2.31
C GLY A 316 -11.24 -20.26 -3.78
N ARG A 317 -9.97 -20.60 -4.07
CA ARG A 317 -9.48 -20.64 -5.44
C ARG A 317 -10.19 -21.72 -6.25
N THR A 318 -10.70 -21.34 -7.41
CA THR A 318 -11.30 -22.28 -8.37
C THR A 318 -10.27 -23.03 -9.21
N THR A 319 -8.99 -22.58 -9.26
CA THR A 319 -7.84 -23.20 -9.96
C THR A 319 -6.49 -22.86 -9.31
N ASP A 320 -5.39 -23.45 -9.80
CA ASP A 320 -4.00 -23.02 -9.54
C ASP A 320 -3.86 -21.49 -9.64
N ASP A 321 -2.95 -20.90 -8.85
CA ASP A 321 -2.60 -19.46 -8.87
C ASP A 321 -1.31 -19.24 -9.68
N PRO A 322 -1.37 -19.28 -11.03
CA PRO A 322 -0.19 -19.26 -11.90
C PRO A 322 0.59 -17.95 -11.82
N LEU A 323 -0.06 -16.88 -11.34
CA LEU A 323 0.57 -15.57 -11.20
C LEU A 323 1.09 -15.33 -9.79
N CYS A 324 0.81 -16.21 -8.83
CA CYS A 324 1.13 -16.03 -7.40
C CYS A 324 0.54 -14.72 -6.84
N GLN A 325 -0.75 -14.49 -7.06
CA GLN A 325 -1.45 -13.27 -6.65
C GLN A 325 -1.66 -13.20 -5.15
N ALA A 326 -1.91 -14.33 -4.49
CA ALA A 326 -2.08 -14.28 -3.05
C ALA A 326 -0.78 -13.93 -2.33
N ALA A 327 -0.93 -13.19 -1.24
CA ALA A 327 0.17 -12.69 -0.46
C ALA A 327 -0.03 -13.07 1.00
N GLY A 328 0.97 -13.74 1.57
CA GLY A 328 1.01 -14.08 2.98
C GLY A 328 1.97 -13.19 3.76
N VAL A 329 2.38 -13.68 4.93
CA VAL A 329 3.42 -13.06 5.77
C VAL A 329 4.68 -12.76 4.96
N ARG A 330 5.15 -13.69 4.13
CA ARG A 330 6.37 -13.52 3.34
C ARG A 330 6.31 -12.29 2.43
N GLU A 331 5.26 -12.15 1.62
CA GLU A 331 5.08 -11.02 0.71
C GLU A 331 4.94 -9.71 1.51
N GLY A 332 4.20 -9.77 2.62
CA GLY A 332 4.11 -8.66 3.59
C GLY A 332 5.48 -8.20 4.08
N LEU A 333 6.32 -9.13 4.53
CA LEU A 333 7.68 -8.88 5.02
C LEU A 333 8.59 -8.28 3.95
N MET A 334 8.58 -8.84 2.73
CA MET A 334 9.42 -8.33 1.63
C MET A 334 9.02 -6.91 1.24
N SER A 335 7.73 -6.59 1.31
CA SER A 335 7.25 -5.25 1.02
C SER A 335 7.60 -4.25 2.13
N ILE A 336 7.23 -4.53 3.38
CA ILE A 336 7.53 -3.63 4.51
C ILE A 336 9.04 -3.53 4.75
N GLY A 337 9.82 -4.56 4.42
CA GLY A 337 11.28 -4.57 4.51
C GLY A 337 11.92 -3.47 3.67
N ILE A 338 11.38 -3.20 2.47
CA ILE A 338 11.82 -2.05 1.66
C ILE A 338 11.52 -0.75 2.39
N GLY A 339 10.30 -0.56 2.90
CA GLY A 339 9.93 0.68 3.58
C GLY A 339 10.66 0.91 4.91
N ILE A 340 10.92 -0.15 5.70
CA ILE A 340 11.74 -0.09 6.91
C ILE A 340 13.18 0.27 6.52
N GLY A 341 13.70 -0.34 5.45
CA GLY A 341 15.00 -0.01 4.87
C GLY A 341 15.12 1.45 4.42
N ILE A 342 14.07 2.00 3.81
CA ILE A 342 14.00 3.43 3.44
C ILE A 342 14.16 4.31 4.69
N ASN A 343 13.38 4.03 5.74
CA ASN A 343 13.44 4.79 6.99
C ASN A 343 14.84 4.76 7.62
N GLN A 344 15.44 3.57 7.71
CA GLN A 344 16.79 3.42 8.25
C GLN A 344 17.85 4.08 7.35
N SER A 345 17.70 4.01 6.02
CA SER A 345 18.61 4.64 5.07
C SER A 345 18.57 6.16 5.18
N ILE A 346 17.38 6.77 5.22
CA ILE A 346 17.22 8.23 5.34
C ILE A 346 17.83 8.71 6.66
N LYS A 347 17.56 7.98 7.75
CA LYS A 347 18.06 8.34 9.09
C LYS A 347 19.60 8.28 9.18
N ASN A 348 20.21 7.24 8.60
CA ASN A 348 21.63 6.94 8.81
C ASN A 348 22.54 7.35 7.64
N GLY A 349 21.98 7.68 6.48
CA GLY A 349 22.73 8.03 5.27
C GLY A 349 23.50 6.86 4.64
N ILE A 350 23.10 5.62 4.89
CA ILE A 350 23.79 4.40 4.42
C ILE A 350 22.82 3.38 3.79
N PRO A 351 23.29 2.52 2.87
CA PRO A 351 22.48 1.41 2.36
C PRO A 351 22.14 0.40 3.47
N ILE A 352 20.93 -0.16 3.41
CA ILE A 352 20.38 -1.09 4.39
C ILE A 352 20.16 -2.46 3.74
N ASN A 353 20.66 -3.52 4.38
CA ASN A 353 20.42 -4.90 3.94
C ASN A 353 19.09 -5.39 4.54
N VAL A 354 18.11 -5.69 3.68
CA VAL A 354 16.75 -6.05 4.08
C VAL A 354 16.69 -7.41 4.78
N HIS A 355 17.51 -8.37 4.35
CA HIS A 355 17.56 -9.71 4.98
C HIS A 355 18.04 -9.68 6.43
N ARG A 356 18.71 -8.62 6.86
CA ARG A 356 19.14 -8.45 8.25
C ARG A 356 18.05 -7.87 9.15
N LEU A 357 16.89 -7.48 8.59
CA LEU A 357 15.77 -6.95 9.36
C LEU A 357 14.91 -8.06 9.99
N PHE A 358 14.86 -9.23 9.36
CA PHE A 358 13.96 -10.30 9.76
C PHE A 358 14.70 -11.57 10.18
N GLU A 359 14.11 -12.31 11.11
CA GLU A 359 14.57 -13.64 11.51
C GLU A 359 14.42 -14.63 10.36
N GLN A 360 15.38 -15.55 10.24
CA GLN A 360 15.41 -16.59 9.20
C GLN A 360 14.71 -17.88 9.64
#